data_AF-A0A7Y3D2Q9-F1
#
_entry.id   AF-A0A7Y3D2Q9-F1
#
_cell.length_a   1.000
_cell.length_b   1.000
_cell.length_c   1.000
_cell.angle_alpha   90.00
_cell.angle_beta   90.00
_cell.angle_gamma   90.00
#
_symmetry.space_group_name_H-M   'P 1'
#
loop_
_entity.id
_entity.type
_entity.pdbx_description
1 polymer ?
#
loop_
_entity_poly.entity_id
_entity_poly.type
_entity_poly.pdbx_seq_one_letter_code
_entity_poly.pdbx_strand_id
1 'polypeptide(L)'
;MKDLRMLCLSVIATMLVVNCGGVPDILSTPIENIDNTPIKEQELTEKEKQTWGHLDLIKDTIPGMSVDKAYAEILNGRSGQQVVVAIIDSGIDIDHEDLDGVIWRNSDEIAGNNKDDDRNGYV
;
A
#
# COMPACT_ATOMS: atom_id res chain seq x y z
N MET A 1 7.20 -71.27 25.71
CA MET A 1 6.55 -70.65 24.52
C MET A 1 5.67 -69.43 24.85
N LYS A 2 5.08 -69.32 26.05
CA LYS A 2 4.28 -68.16 26.45
C LYS A 2 5.16 -66.94 26.82
N ASP A 3 6.29 -67.18 27.48
CA ASP A 3 7.20 -66.11 27.93
C ASP A 3 7.95 -65.45 26.77
N LEU A 4 8.33 -66.22 25.74
CA LEU A 4 8.94 -65.70 24.51
C LEU A 4 7.96 -64.88 23.66
N ARG A 5 6.67 -65.25 23.67
CA ARG A 5 5.60 -64.48 23.01
C ARG A 5 5.33 -63.16 23.74
N MET A 6 5.35 -63.17 25.07
CA MET A 6 5.15 -61.97 25.89
C MET A 6 6.34 -61.01 25.79
N LEU A 7 7.56 -61.53 25.69
CA LEU A 7 8.78 -60.75 25.43
C LEU A 7 8.79 -60.15 24.02
N CYS A 8 8.39 -60.91 22.99
CA CYS A 8 8.28 -60.35 21.63
C CYS A 8 7.17 -59.29 21.52
N LEU A 9 6.04 -59.44 22.24
CA LEU A 9 4.98 -58.44 22.26
C LEU A 9 5.44 -57.13 22.91
N SER A 10 6.23 -57.19 23.98
CA SER A 10 6.71 -55.98 24.66
C SER A 10 7.75 -55.21 23.84
N VAL A 11 8.61 -55.90 23.09
CA VAL A 11 9.60 -55.29 22.19
C VAL A 11 8.93 -54.60 20.99
N ILE A 12 7.90 -55.22 20.41
CA ILE A 12 7.13 -54.61 19.31
C ILE A 12 6.36 -53.39 19.80
N ALA A 13 5.78 -53.46 21.01
CA ALA A 13 5.08 -52.33 21.60
C ALA A 13 6.01 -51.14 21.90
N THR A 14 7.26 -51.38 22.30
CA THR A 14 8.23 -50.30 22.55
C THR A 14 8.77 -49.67 21.26
N MET A 15 8.90 -50.44 20.16
CA MET A 15 9.29 -49.87 18.86
C MET A 15 8.25 -48.90 18.27
N LEU A 16 6.97 -49.07 18.60
CA LEU A 16 5.90 -48.19 18.09
C LEU A 16 5.85 -46.81 18.78
N VAL A 17 6.48 -46.63 19.94
CA VAL A 17 6.38 -45.38 20.72
C VAL A 17 7.57 -44.43 20.51
N VAL A 18 8.60 -44.84 19.75
CA VAL A 18 9.83 -44.03 19.53
C VAL A 18 9.78 -43.21 18.25
N ASN A 19 8.65 -43.15 17.54
CA ASN A 19 8.47 -42.19 16.44
C ASN A 19 8.07 -40.81 16.97
N CYS A 20 8.93 -40.22 17.80
CA CYS A 20 8.86 -38.81 18.14
C CYS A 20 9.34 -38.05 16.90
N GLY A 21 8.40 -37.54 16.10
CA GLY A 21 8.71 -36.67 14.97
C GLY A 21 9.53 -35.50 15.48
N GLY A 22 10.75 -35.34 14.97
CA GLY A 22 11.59 -34.19 15.25
C GLY A 22 10.80 -32.92 15.00
N VAL A 23 10.88 -31.97 15.94
CA VAL A 23 10.39 -30.62 15.73
C VAL A 23 11.10 -30.10 14.47
N PRO A 24 10.40 -29.63 13.43
CA PRO A 24 11.07 -29.03 12.28
C PRO A 24 11.95 -27.89 12.78
N ASP A 25 13.17 -27.80 12.25
CA ASP A 25 14.06 -26.69 12.55
C ASP A 25 13.27 -25.38 12.40
N ILE A 26 13.31 -24.56 13.44
CA ILE A 26 12.71 -23.23 13.39
C ILE A 26 13.52 -22.49 12.33
N LEU A 27 12.91 -22.29 11.16
CA LEU A 27 13.50 -21.55 10.05
C LEU A 27 13.58 -20.08 10.49
N SER A 28 14.57 -19.75 11.31
CA SER A 28 14.94 -18.38 11.57
C SER A 28 15.45 -17.82 10.26
N THR A 29 14.81 -16.77 9.77
CA THR A 29 15.35 -16.00 8.66
C THR A 29 16.79 -15.63 9.00
N PRO A 30 17.76 -15.78 8.07
CA PRO A 30 19.11 -15.26 8.28
C PRO A 30 19.04 -13.83 8.81
N ILE A 31 19.94 -13.44 9.72
CA ILE A 31 19.99 -12.07 10.27
C ILE A 31 20.07 -11.01 9.16
N GLU A 32 20.61 -11.39 7.99
CA GLU A 32 20.65 -10.57 6.77
C GLU A 32 19.26 -10.25 6.18
N ASN A 33 18.22 -11.01 6.54
CA ASN A 33 16.82 -10.83 6.15
C ASN A 33 15.98 -10.11 7.22
N ILE A 34 16.61 -9.58 8.28
CA ILE A 34 15.92 -8.68 9.21
C ILE A 34 15.66 -7.37 8.47
N ASP A 35 14.40 -6.94 8.50
CA ASP A 35 13.97 -5.68 7.91
C ASP A 35 14.72 -4.51 8.59
N ASN A 36 15.68 -3.92 7.86
CA ASN A 36 16.48 -2.78 8.31
C ASN A 36 15.81 -1.44 8.01
N THR A 37 14.50 -1.43 7.74
CA THR A 37 13.78 -0.18 7.55
C THR A 37 13.87 0.69 8.81
N PRO A 38 14.16 1.99 8.65
CA PRO A 38 14.30 2.87 9.79
C PRO A 38 12.95 3.04 10.50
N ILE A 39 12.91 2.72 11.78
CA ILE A 39 11.72 2.88 12.63
C ILE A 39 11.69 4.32 13.12
N LYS A 40 10.55 5.02 12.92
CA LYS A 40 10.32 6.31 13.57
C LYS A 40 9.78 6.11 14.97
N GLU A 41 10.62 6.34 15.98
CA GLU A 41 10.28 6.16 17.40
C GLU A 41 9.64 7.40 18.06
N GLN A 42 9.48 8.49 17.30
CA GLN A 42 8.99 9.78 17.78
C GLN A 42 7.64 10.13 17.15
N GLU A 43 6.80 10.86 17.90
CA GLU A 43 5.53 11.37 17.37
C GLU A 43 5.75 12.31 16.18
N LEU A 44 4.80 12.29 15.25
CA LEU A 44 4.81 13.19 14.10
C LEU A 44 4.65 14.64 14.55
N THR A 45 5.45 15.52 13.95
CA THR A 45 5.21 16.97 14.04
C THR A 45 3.88 17.33 13.39
N GLU A 46 3.29 18.48 13.74
CA GLU A 46 2.03 18.93 13.14
C GLU A 46 2.09 19.04 11.62
N LYS A 47 3.24 19.48 11.09
CA LYS A 47 3.46 19.53 9.64
C LYS A 47 3.46 18.14 9.01
N GLU A 48 4.18 17.20 9.61
CA GLU A 48 4.21 15.82 9.11
C GLU A 48 2.82 15.18 9.18
N LYS A 49 2.00 15.47 10.21
CA LYS A 49 0.62 14.97 10.27
C LYS A 49 -0.24 15.45 9.10
N GLN A 50 -0.02 16.67 8.62
CA GLN A 50 -0.78 17.24 7.51
C GLN A 50 -0.31 16.72 6.15
N THR A 51 0.97 16.33 6.01
CA THR A 51 1.57 15.98 4.70
C THR A 51 2.22 14.59 4.64
N TRP A 52 1.98 13.71 5.63
CA TRP A 52 2.65 12.41 5.74
C TRP A 52 2.53 11.57 4.47
N GLY A 53 1.40 11.68 3.75
CA GLY A 53 1.14 10.95 2.52
C GLY A 53 2.13 11.26 1.39
N HIS A 54 2.85 12.38 1.45
CA HIS A 54 3.83 12.76 0.44
C HIS A 54 5.26 12.27 0.75
N LEU A 55 5.50 11.83 1.98
CA LEU A 55 6.84 11.49 2.50
C LEU A 55 7.32 10.10 2.03
N ASP A 56 8.61 9.83 2.23
CA ASP A 56 9.28 8.59 1.84
C ASP A 56 9.82 7.84 3.07
N LEU A 57 9.63 6.52 3.10
CA LEU A 57 10.05 5.69 4.24
C LEU A 57 11.56 5.74 4.49
N ILE A 58 12.38 5.72 3.44
CA ILE A 58 13.83 5.65 3.58
C ILE A 58 14.41 7.03 3.92
N LYS A 59 13.84 8.09 3.34
CA LYS A 59 14.31 9.47 3.53
C LYS A 59 13.80 10.10 4.82
N ASP A 60 12.52 9.93 5.11
CA ASP A 60 11.79 10.67 6.15
C ASP A 60 11.35 9.77 7.32
N THR A 61 11.59 8.44 7.23
CA THR A 61 11.15 7.42 8.20
C THR A 61 9.62 7.30 8.34
N ILE A 62 8.87 7.92 7.42
CA ILE A 62 7.40 7.94 7.39
C ILE A 62 6.92 7.26 6.11
N PRO A 63 6.09 6.21 6.19
CA PRO A 63 5.61 5.50 5.01
C PRO A 63 4.50 6.29 4.30
N GLY A 64 4.90 7.17 3.38
CA GLY A 64 4.01 7.84 2.42
C GLY A 64 4.17 7.31 1.00
N MET A 65 3.63 8.03 0.02
CA MET A 65 3.69 7.71 -1.42
C MET A 65 4.96 8.24 -2.11
N SER A 66 5.90 8.84 -1.37
CA SER A 66 7.14 9.43 -1.89
C SER A 66 6.92 10.48 -3.00
N VAL A 67 5.82 11.24 -2.92
CA VAL A 67 5.44 12.24 -3.91
C VAL A 67 6.47 13.37 -3.98
N ASP A 68 6.92 13.88 -2.82
CA ASP A 68 7.89 14.98 -2.77
C ASP A 68 9.24 14.56 -3.36
N LYS A 69 9.64 13.31 -3.11
CA LYS A 69 10.84 12.71 -3.71
C LYS A 69 10.71 12.56 -5.22
N ALA A 70 9.54 12.13 -5.72
CA ALA A 70 9.29 12.01 -7.15
C ALA A 70 9.44 13.35 -7.87
N TYR A 71 8.87 14.44 -7.31
CA TYR A 71 9.05 15.78 -7.86
C TYR A 71 10.52 16.24 -7.84
N ALA A 72 11.24 16.00 -6.74
CA ALA A 72 12.62 16.47 -6.58
C ALA A 72 13.64 15.70 -7.45
N GLU A 73 13.46 14.39 -7.59
CA GLU A 73 14.50 13.50 -8.13
C GLU A 73 14.13 12.86 -9.47
N ILE A 74 12.86 12.52 -9.70
CA ILE A 74 12.42 11.72 -10.85
C ILE A 74 11.90 12.62 -11.98
N LEU A 75 11.11 13.63 -11.61
CA LEU A 75 10.43 14.52 -12.56
C LEU A 75 11.24 15.77 -12.91
N ASN A 76 12.41 15.96 -12.29
CA ASN A 76 13.26 17.11 -12.54
C ASN A 76 13.65 17.21 -14.02
N GLY A 77 13.40 18.37 -14.64
CA GLY A 77 13.65 18.62 -16.05
C GLY A 77 12.63 17.99 -17.01
N ARG A 78 11.58 17.34 -16.52
CA ARG A 78 10.49 16.82 -17.35
C ARG A 78 9.33 17.80 -17.40
N SER A 79 8.76 17.99 -18.59
CA SER A 79 7.52 18.75 -18.77
C SER A 79 6.32 17.82 -18.64
N GLY A 80 5.31 18.25 -17.89
CA GLY A 80 4.04 17.54 -17.79
C GLY A 80 3.24 17.63 -19.09
N GLN A 81 2.43 16.61 -19.36
CA GLN A 81 1.36 16.66 -20.35
C GLN A 81 0.05 16.96 -19.63
N GLN A 82 -0.79 17.82 -20.21
CA GLN A 82 -2.13 18.04 -19.69
C GLN A 82 -2.97 16.76 -19.85
N VAL A 83 -3.57 16.32 -18.74
CA VAL A 83 -4.46 15.15 -18.67
C VAL A 83 -5.77 15.62 -18.05
N VAL A 84 -6.89 15.24 -18.66
CA VAL A 84 -8.22 15.47 -18.07
C VAL A 84 -8.57 14.25 -17.21
N VAL A 85 -8.89 14.49 -15.94
CA VAL A 85 -9.23 13.44 -14.96
C VAL A 85 -10.69 13.63 -14.53
N ALA A 86 -11.50 12.60 -14.69
CA ALA A 86 -12.89 12.60 -14.22
C ALA A 86 -12.97 12.06 -12.79
N ILE A 87 -13.57 12.84 -11.88
CA ILE A 87 -13.83 12.44 -10.50
C ILE A 87 -15.31 12.07 -10.38
N ILE A 88 -15.60 10.82 -10.01
CA ILE A 88 -16.96 10.30 -9.85
C ILE A 88 -17.25 10.20 -8.35
N ASP A 89 -17.86 11.23 -7.79
CA ASP A 89 -18.21 11.33 -6.36
C ASP A 89 -19.56 12.07 -6.21
N SER A 90 -19.88 12.49 -4.99
CA SER A 90 -21.04 13.27 -4.60
C SER A 90 -21.06 14.71 -5.13
N GLY A 91 -19.95 15.21 -5.67
CA GLY A 91 -19.80 16.56 -6.20
C GLY A 91 -18.48 17.20 -5.75
N ILE A 92 -18.23 18.43 -6.21
CA ILE A 92 -17.08 19.23 -5.79
C ILE A 92 -17.46 20.71 -5.78
N ASP A 93 -16.88 21.49 -4.87
CA ASP A 93 -16.96 22.94 -4.92
C ASP A 93 -15.99 23.46 -5.98
N ILE A 94 -16.52 23.79 -7.16
CA ILE A 94 -15.71 24.26 -8.29
C ILE A 94 -15.17 25.68 -8.10
N ASP A 95 -15.67 26.42 -7.10
CA ASP A 95 -15.23 27.79 -6.80
C ASP A 95 -14.13 27.83 -5.71
N HIS A 96 -13.64 26.66 -5.26
CA HIS A 96 -12.57 26.56 -4.27
C HIS A 96 -11.25 27.14 -4.80
N GLU A 97 -10.55 27.96 -4.00
CA GLU A 97 -9.35 28.68 -4.43
C GLU A 97 -8.21 27.78 -4.95
N ASP A 98 -7.99 26.62 -4.33
CA ASP A 98 -6.98 25.64 -4.79
C ASP A 98 -7.36 24.90 -6.08
N LEU A 99 -8.60 25.04 -6.57
CA LEU A 99 -9.06 24.47 -7.82
C LEU A 99 -9.11 25.49 -8.96
N ASP A 100 -8.79 26.75 -8.68
CA ASP A 100 -8.76 27.80 -9.70
C ASP A 100 -7.78 27.45 -10.82
N GLY A 101 -8.24 27.60 -12.07
CA GLY A 101 -7.46 27.29 -13.26
C GLY A 101 -7.20 25.81 -13.57
N VAL A 102 -7.64 24.85 -12.73
CA VAL A 102 -7.48 23.41 -13.00
C VAL A 102 -8.79 22.67 -13.29
N ILE A 103 -9.94 23.31 -13.09
CA ILE A 103 -11.25 22.75 -13.46
C ILE A 103 -11.39 22.68 -14.99
N TRP A 104 -11.69 21.50 -15.50
CA TRP A 104 -12.02 21.30 -16.91
C TRP A 104 -13.38 21.92 -17.23
N ARG A 105 -13.47 22.61 -18.36
CA ARG A 105 -14.71 23.21 -18.87
C ARG A 105 -15.07 22.58 -20.21
N ASN A 106 -16.34 22.19 -20.37
CA ASN A 106 -16.84 21.76 -21.67
C ASN A 106 -16.92 22.97 -22.60
N SER A 107 -16.07 23.01 -23.62
CA SER A 107 -16.05 24.09 -24.62
C SER A 107 -17.20 23.99 -25.62
N ASP A 108 -17.82 22.83 -25.72
CA ASP A 108 -18.89 22.55 -26.67
C ASP A 108 -20.27 22.97 -26.12
N GLU A 109 -20.34 23.40 -24.85
CA GLU A 109 -21.55 23.89 -24.17
C GLU A 109 -21.56 25.41 -23.97
N ILE A 110 -22.73 26.03 -24.18
CA ILE A 110 -22.95 27.47 -23.92
C ILE A 110 -23.52 27.67 -22.52
N ALA A 111 -22.69 28.18 -21.62
CA ALA A 111 -23.07 28.41 -20.22
C ALA A 111 -24.38 29.21 -20.07
N GLY A 112 -25.31 28.65 -19.28
CA GLY A 112 -26.55 29.31 -18.86
C GLY A 112 -27.68 29.31 -19.89
N ASN A 113 -27.53 28.63 -21.03
CA ASN A 113 -28.61 28.55 -22.04
C ASN A 113 -29.64 27.42 -21.77
N ASN A 114 -29.37 26.52 -20.81
CA ASN A 114 -30.18 25.33 -20.47
C ASN A 114 -30.47 24.41 -21.67
N LYS A 115 -29.49 24.22 -22.57
CA LYS A 115 -29.57 23.29 -23.71
C LYS A 115 -28.35 22.38 -23.71
N ASP A 116 -28.53 21.17 -24.23
CA ASP A 116 -27.47 20.24 -24.55
C ASP A 116 -26.94 20.61 -25.95
N ASP A 117 -25.93 21.47 -26.01
CA ASP A 117 -25.39 22.00 -27.27
C ASP A 117 -24.53 20.95 -28.01
N ASP A 118 -23.87 20.07 -27.28
CA ASP A 118 -22.98 19.04 -27.83
C ASP A 118 -23.70 17.70 -28.15
N ARG A 119 -24.94 17.53 -27.67
CA ARG A 119 -25.82 16.36 -27.84
C ARG A 119 -25.31 15.11 -27.15
N ASN A 120 -24.65 15.25 -26.01
CA ASN A 120 -24.15 14.14 -25.20
C ASN A 120 -25.13 13.64 -24.13
N GLY A 121 -26.30 14.30 -23.97
CA GLY A 121 -27.34 13.96 -23.01
C GLY A 121 -27.25 14.67 -21.66
N TYR A 122 -26.35 15.64 -21.51
CA TYR A 122 -26.18 16.47 -20.31
C TYR A 122 -26.38 17.97 -20.66
N VAL A 123 -26.79 18.77 -19.66
CA VAL A 123 -27.10 20.21 -19.78
C VAL A 123 -26.40 20.99 -18.67
#